data_AF-A0A8X6M7Z0-F1
#
_entry.id   AF-A0A8X6M7Z0-F1
#
_cell.length_a   1.000
_cell.length_b   1.000
_cell.length_c   1.000
_cell.angle_alpha   90.00
_cell.angle_beta   90.00
_cell.angle_gamma   90.00
#
_symmetry.space_group_name_H-M   'P 1'
#
loop_
_entity.id
_entity.type
_entity.pdbx_description
1 polymer ?
#
loop_
_entity_poly.entity_id
_entity_poly.type
_entity_poly.pdbx_seq_one_letter_code
_entity_poly.pdbx_strand_id
1 'polypeptide(L)'
;MNKGAFTCIIISSTLFNDRPPSPFIYKPPLDLGIRCEIYTLINFFVTFREMSNTTCMSTSCLLNKQTTMKYLNLPQPEDKVQCMYVWVDGTGEQLRAKTRTLDFVPKAPEDLPVWNFDGSSTYQAEDSNSDTYLYPVALYKDPFRGGENKLVLCETYKYNKKPTESNKRHTCVKVMEKAKDQKPWFGIEQEYTLLDCDKHPFGWPKNGFPGPQGPYYCGVGSDKVYGRDIVEAHYRACLYAGIPISGTNAEVMPAQWEFQVGPSEGVRIGDDLWMARFILQRVAKGFES
;
A
#
# COMPACT_ATOMS: atom_id res chain seq x y z
N MET A 1 -24.57 -8.95 -18.21
CA MET A 1 -23.61 -7.84 -18.06
C MET A 1 -22.33 -8.43 -17.51
N ASN A 2 -21.23 -8.30 -18.26
CA ASN A 2 -19.96 -8.97 -17.99
C ASN A 2 -19.43 -8.59 -16.60
N LYS A 3 -19.23 -9.62 -15.77
CA LYS A 3 -18.59 -9.53 -14.46
C LYS A 3 -17.08 -9.60 -14.70
N GLY A 4 -16.39 -8.51 -14.39
CA GLY A 4 -14.94 -8.41 -14.53
C GLY A 4 -14.26 -8.67 -13.19
N ALA A 5 -13.13 -9.37 -13.22
CA ALA A 5 -12.32 -9.69 -12.06
C ALA A 5 -11.01 -8.89 -12.13
N PHE A 6 -10.48 -8.38 -11.01
CA PHE A 6 -9.24 -7.60 -10.99
C PHE A 6 -8.05 -8.49 -10.64
N THR A 7 -6.85 -8.26 -11.17
CA THR A 7 -5.68 -9.10 -10.79
C THR A 7 -4.36 -8.35 -10.68
N CYS A 8 -4.25 -7.10 -11.14
CA CYS A 8 -2.97 -6.41 -11.07
C CYS A 8 -3.11 -4.89 -11.04
N ILE A 9 -2.22 -4.24 -10.27
CA ILE A 9 -2.11 -2.79 -10.12
C ILE A 9 -0.69 -2.42 -10.53
N ILE A 10 -0.53 -1.79 -11.69
CA ILE A 10 0.76 -1.19 -12.10
C ILE A 10 0.90 0.12 -11.32
N ILE A 11 2.04 0.37 -10.70
CA ILE A 11 2.27 1.47 -9.74
C ILE A 11 3.37 2.38 -10.29
N SER A 12 3.11 3.69 -10.38
CA SER A 12 4.11 4.74 -10.63
C SER A 12 3.95 5.83 -9.58
N SER A 13 5.02 6.46 -9.10
CA SER A 13 4.93 7.46 -8.04
C SER A 13 5.76 8.70 -8.35
N THR A 14 5.17 9.88 -8.16
CA THR A 14 5.86 11.15 -8.31
C THR A 14 6.05 11.80 -6.94
N LEU A 15 7.29 12.16 -6.61
CA LEU A 15 7.58 12.89 -5.37
C LEU A 15 7.38 14.38 -5.60
N PHE A 16 6.61 15.05 -4.74
CA PHE A 16 6.60 16.51 -4.68
C PHE A 16 7.35 16.97 -3.44
N ASN A 17 8.48 17.63 -3.68
CA ASN A 17 9.20 18.38 -2.65
C ASN A 17 9.10 19.90 -2.86
N ASP A 18 8.51 20.38 -3.96
CA ASP A 18 8.54 21.79 -4.36
C ASP A 18 7.36 22.19 -5.28
N ARG A 19 6.14 22.33 -4.74
CA ARG A 19 5.23 23.37 -5.27
C ARG A 19 5.09 24.45 -4.21
N PRO A 20 5.34 25.73 -4.55
CA PRO A 20 5.24 26.79 -3.56
C PRO A 20 3.81 26.82 -3.01
N PRO A 21 3.60 26.74 -1.68
CA PRO A 21 2.37 27.23 -1.13
C PRO A 21 2.34 28.75 -1.39
N SER A 22 1.12 29.28 -1.50
CA SER A 22 0.82 30.70 -1.29
C SER A 22 1.76 31.37 -0.26
N PRO A 23 2.04 32.67 -0.36
CA PRO A 23 3.30 33.36 0.00
C PRO A 23 3.75 33.37 1.49
N PHE A 24 3.66 32.26 2.22
CA PHE A 24 3.78 32.25 3.68
C PHE A 24 4.69 31.17 4.30
N ILE A 25 5.57 30.49 3.56
CA ILE A 25 6.50 29.52 4.19
C ILE A 25 7.92 29.68 3.64
N TYR A 26 8.82 30.21 4.47
CA TYR A 26 10.27 30.22 4.29
C TYR A 26 10.87 29.01 5.04
N LYS A 27 11.65 28.15 4.37
CA LYS A 27 12.53 27.16 5.03
C LYS A 27 13.91 27.15 4.37
N PRO A 28 15.01 27.02 5.13
CA PRO A 28 16.39 27.07 4.61
C PRO A 28 16.73 25.84 3.75
N PRO A 29 17.71 25.96 2.83
CA PRO A 29 18.10 24.86 1.93
C PRO A 29 18.71 23.69 2.72
N LEU A 30 18.24 22.46 2.44
CA LEU A 30 18.85 21.23 2.93
C LEU A 30 20.29 21.10 2.43
N ASP A 31 21.18 20.54 3.24
CA ASP A 31 22.54 20.13 2.83
C ASP A 31 22.47 19.19 1.60
N LEU A 32 23.31 19.44 0.59
CA LEU A 32 23.32 18.72 -0.69
C LEU A 32 23.56 17.22 -0.51
N GLY A 33 24.40 16.81 0.45
CA GLY A 33 24.68 15.40 0.71
C GLY A 33 23.44 14.64 1.24
N ILE A 34 22.71 15.28 2.16
CA ILE A 34 21.47 14.75 2.74
C ILE A 34 20.35 14.74 1.69
N ARG A 35 20.27 15.75 0.82
CA ARG A 35 19.33 15.75 -0.32
C ARG A 35 19.52 14.53 -1.20
N CYS A 36 20.75 14.22 -1.62
CA CYS A 36 21.01 13.13 -2.56
C CYS A 36 20.62 11.75 -1.99
N GLU A 37 20.91 11.51 -0.70
CA GLU A 37 20.50 10.27 -0.01
C GLU A 37 18.97 10.16 0.13
N ILE A 38 18.29 11.25 0.48
CA ILE A 38 16.82 11.29 0.59
C ILE A 38 16.15 11.05 -0.77
N TYR A 39 16.58 11.72 -1.84
CA TYR A 39 16.02 11.52 -3.18
C TYR A 39 16.27 10.10 -3.71
N THR A 40 17.43 9.50 -3.43
CA THR A 40 17.75 8.12 -3.84
C THR A 40 16.88 7.10 -3.11
N LEU A 41 16.62 7.30 -1.81
CA LEU A 41 15.76 6.41 -1.02
C LEU A 41 14.29 6.52 -1.41
N ILE A 42 13.84 7.74 -1.74
CA ILE A 42 12.45 7.99 -2.11
C ILE A 42 12.13 7.49 -3.54
N ASN A 43 13.02 7.73 -4.50
CA ASN A 43 12.87 7.19 -5.87
C ASN A 43 12.85 5.65 -5.92
N PHE A 44 13.25 4.97 -4.84
CA PHE A 44 13.17 3.51 -4.76
C PHE A 44 11.83 2.99 -4.24
N PHE A 45 11.01 3.82 -3.57
CA PHE A 45 9.61 3.44 -3.31
C PHE A 45 8.79 3.44 -4.61
N VAL A 46 9.29 4.05 -5.68
CA VAL A 46 8.56 4.43 -6.90
C VAL A 46 8.58 3.36 -7.99
N THR A 47 9.60 2.50 -8.04
CA THR A 47 9.83 1.62 -9.20
C THR A 47 9.19 0.24 -9.03
N PHE A 48 8.21 -0.07 -9.88
CA PHE A 48 7.68 -1.42 -10.11
C PHE A 48 8.08 -1.91 -11.51
N ARG A 49 8.47 -3.18 -11.66
CA ARG A 49 8.63 -3.80 -12.98
C ARG A 49 7.80 -5.07 -13.07
N GLU A 50 6.95 -5.15 -14.10
CA GLU A 50 6.07 -6.30 -14.36
C GLU A 50 6.77 -7.66 -14.30
N MET A 51 6.10 -8.69 -13.76
CA MET A 51 6.08 -10.04 -14.36
C MET A 51 5.13 -11.08 -13.72
N SER A 52 4.52 -11.89 -14.61
CA SER A 52 4.34 -13.38 -14.56
C SER A 52 2.96 -13.86 -15.04
N ASN A 53 2.94 -14.66 -16.10
CA ASN A 53 1.75 -15.12 -16.83
C ASN A 53 1.00 -16.22 -16.09
N THR A 54 -0.23 -15.96 -15.67
CA THR A 54 -1.22 -17.02 -15.43
C THR A 54 -2.61 -16.48 -15.73
N THR A 55 -3.28 -17.09 -16.69
CA THR A 55 -4.69 -16.89 -17.04
C THR A 55 -5.57 -17.65 -16.05
N CYS A 56 -6.33 -16.95 -15.21
CA CYS A 56 -7.45 -17.56 -14.49
C CYS A 56 -8.40 -16.48 -13.97
N MET A 57 -9.71 -16.65 -14.19
CA MET A 57 -10.71 -15.97 -13.37
C MET A 57 -10.42 -16.29 -11.90
N SER A 58 -10.28 -15.28 -11.04
CA SER A 58 -10.14 -15.52 -9.60
C SER A 58 -11.40 -16.23 -9.11
N THR A 59 -11.34 -17.53 -8.84
CA THR A 59 -12.51 -18.31 -8.37
C THR A 59 -13.12 -17.76 -7.08
N SER A 60 -12.35 -16.95 -6.34
CA SER A 60 -12.81 -16.23 -5.15
C SER A 60 -13.85 -15.14 -5.44
N CYS A 61 -13.97 -14.68 -6.69
CA CYS A 61 -14.98 -13.73 -7.14
C CYS A 61 -16.39 -14.34 -7.15
N LEU A 62 -16.47 -15.65 -7.40
CA LEU A 62 -17.72 -16.41 -7.45
C LEU A 62 -18.30 -16.71 -6.07
N LEU A 63 -17.52 -16.49 -4.99
CA LEU A 63 -17.99 -16.69 -3.63
C LEU A 63 -19.02 -15.62 -3.24
N ASN A 64 -20.11 -16.06 -2.60
CA ASN A 64 -21.14 -15.15 -2.11
C ASN A 64 -20.59 -14.28 -0.97
N LYS A 65 -20.32 -12.99 -1.26
CA LYS A 65 -19.79 -12.03 -0.29
C LYS A 65 -20.74 -11.79 0.90
N GLN A 66 -22.06 -11.94 0.71
CA GLN A 66 -23.02 -11.81 1.81
C GLN A 66 -22.83 -12.91 2.86
N THR A 67 -22.45 -14.12 2.44
CA THR A 67 -22.13 -15.22 3.35
C THR A 67 -20.94 -14.84 4.22
N THR A 68 -19.88 -14.27 3.64
CA THR A 68 -18.72 -13.79 4.42
C THR A 68 -19.11 -12.68 5.39
N MET A 69 -19.90 -11.70 4.94
CA MET A 69 -20.36 -10.58 5.79
C MET A 69 -21.18 -11.04 6.99
N LYS A 70 -22.02 -12.08 6.84
CA LYS A 70 -22.75 -12.68 7.96
C LYS A 70 -21.84 -13.07 9.13
N TYR A 71 -20.67 -13.64 8.85
CA TYR A 71 -19.73 -14.06 9.89
C TYR A 71 -18.85 -12.91 10.38
N LEU A 72 -18.46 -11.98 9.51
CA LEU A 72 -17.68 -10.80 9.90
C LEU A 72 -18.48 -9.85 10.81
N ASN A 73 -19.81 -9.85 10.71
CA ASN A 73 -20.69 -9.04 11.55
C ASN A 73 -21.05 -9.70 12.89
N LEU A 74 -20.53 -10.90 13.19
CA LEU A 74 -20.70 -11.48 14.52
C LEU A 74 -20.00 -10.58 15.56
N PRO A 75 -20.58 -10.39 16.76
CA PRO A 75 -19.89 -9.70 17.83
C PRO A 75 -18.54 -10.36 18.13
N GLN A 76 -17.48 -9.58 18.02
CA GLN A 76 -16.14 -10.00 18.41
C GLN A 76 -16.04 -9.94 19.95
N PRO A 77 -15.41 -10.94 20.60
CA PRO A 77 -15.14 -10.86 22.04
C PRO A 77 -14.33 -9.59 22.39
N GLU A 78 -14.76 -8.87 23.43
CA GLU A 78 -14.17 -7.59 23.83
C GLU A 78 -12.68 -7.70 24.22
N ASP A 79 -12.25 -8.88 24.68
CA ASP A 79 -10.89 -9.17 25.11
C ASP A 79 -9.98 -9.69 23.98
N LYS A 80 -10.51 -9.92 22.77
CA LYS A 80 -9.73 -10.49 21.64
C LYS A 80 -9.62 -9.51 20.48
N VAL A 81 -8.39 -9.27 20.05
CA VAL A 81 -8.08 -8.37 18.93
C VAL A 81 -7.34 -9.12 17.82
N GLN A 82 -7.74 -8.92 16.57
CA GLN A 82 -7.02 -9.43 15.42
C GLN A 82 -6.01 -8.38 14.93
N CYS A 83 -4.73 -8.75 14.89
CA CYS A 83 -3.65 -7.92 14.37
C CYS A 83 -3.08 -8.56 13.10
N MET A 84 -3.26 -7.88 11.96
CA MET A 84 -2.70 -8.30 10.68
C MET A 84 -1.32 -7.69 10.48
N TYR A 85 -0.30 -8.52 10.55
CA TYR A 85 1.09 -8.15 10.28
C TYR A 85 1.31 -8.13 8.78
N VAL A 86 1.83 -7.02 8.27
CA VAL A 86 2.06 -6.73 6.86
C VAL A 86 3.54 -6.40 6.66
N TRP A 87 4.16 -6.96 5.62
CA TRP A 87 5.57 -6.71 5.30
C TRP A 87 5.84 -6.77 3.80
N VAL A 88 6.97 -6.22 3.38
CA VAL A 88 7.49 -6.28 2.00
C VAL A 88 8.31 -7.55 1.82
N ASP A 89 8.05 -8.31 0.75
CA ASP A 89 8.78 -9.56 0.47
C ASP A 89 10.17 -9.32 -0.15
N GLY A 90 10.85 -10.40 -0.55
CA GLY A 90 12.20 -10.36 -1.10
C GLY A 90 12.31 -9.71 -2.47
N THR A 91 11.20 -9.52 -3.20
CA THR A 91 11.19 -8.73 -4.44
C THR A 91 11.41 -7.24 -4.17
N GLY A 92 11.06 -6.78 -2.97
CA GLY A 92 11.04 -5.35 -2.63
C GLY A 92 9.80 -4.60 -3.13
N GLU A 93 8.89 -5.28 -3.83
CA GLU A 93 7.73 -4.67 -4.49
C GLU A 93 6.40 -5.19 -3.93
N GLN A 94 6.35 -6.48 -3.57
CA GLN A 94 5.11 -7.14 -3.16
C GLN A 94 4.92 -7.15 -1.65
N LEU A 95 3.66 -7.04 -1.24
CA LEU A 95 3.25 -7.08 0.16
C LEU A 95 2.71 -8.46 0.54
N ARG A 96 3.06 -8.91 1.74
CA ARG A 96 2.57 -10.15 2.35
C ARG A 96 1.92 -9.82 3.68
N ALA A 97 0.98 -10.65 4.10
CA ALA A 97 0.32 -10.45 5.37
C ALA A 97 -0.16 -11.75 6.02
N LYS A 98 -0.22 -11.75 7.36
CA LYS A 98 -0.87 -12.79 8.16
C LYS A 98 -1.41 -12.22 9.47
N THR A 99 -2.33 -12.92 10.12
CA THR A 99 -3.04 -12.40 11.29
C THR A 99 -2.80 -13.27 12.52
N ARG A 100 -2.59 -12.62 13.68
CA ARG A 100 -2.67 -13.25 15.00
C ARG A 100 -3.78 -12.63 15.84
N THR A 101 -4.21 -13.38 16.86
CA THR A 101 -5.06 -12.89 17.94
C THR A 101 -4.18 -12.41 19.09
N LEU A 102 -4.59 -11.32 19.74
CA LEU A 102 -4.04 -10.79 20.98
C LEU A 102 -5.14 -10.63 22.02
N ASP A 103 -4.75 -10.66 23.29
CA ASP A 103 -5.65 -10.56 24.45
C ASP A 103 -5.74 -9.11 24.99
N PHE A 104 -5.28 -8.15 24.21
CA PHE A 104 -5.29 -6.72 24.52
C PHE A 104 -5.31 -5.89 23.24
N VAL A 105 -5.74 -4.62 23.35
CA VAL A 105 -5.67 -3.64 22.26
C VAL A 105 -4.30 -2.96 22.30
N PRO A 106 -3.40 -3.20 21.33
CA PRO A 106 -2.11 -2.53 21.28
C PRO A 106 -2.29 -1.04 20.96
N LYS A 107 -1.54 -0.18 21.65
CA LYS A 107 -1.58 1.28 21.47
C LYS A 107 -0.38 1.80 20.68
N ALA A 108 0.75 1.11 20.77
CA ALA A 108 1.98 1.43 20.06
C ALA A 108 2.62 0.16 19.44
N PRO A 109 3.43 0.29 18.37
CA PRO A 109 4.12 -0.85 17.76
C PRO A 109 4.95 -1.68 18.76
N GLU A 110 5.48 -1.05 19.80
CA GLU A 110 6.32 -1.69 20.81
C GLU A 110 5.53 -2.62 21.74
N ASP A 111 4.20 -2.43 21.84
CA ASP A 111 3.32 -3.32 22.61
C ASP A 111 3.17 -4.69 21.92
N LEU A 112 3.49 -4.76 20.62
CA LEU A 112 3.25 -5.95 19.81
C LEU A 112 4.43 -6.93 19.88
N PRO A 113 4.16 -8.24 20.00
CA PRO A 113 5.21 -9.24 19.96
C PRO A 113 5.86 -9.30 18.58
N VAL A 114 7.18 -9.47 18.55
CA VAL A 114 7.92 -9.91 17.37
C VAL A 114 7.33 -11.25 16.92
N TRP A 115 7.20 -11.42 15.60
CA TRP A 115 6.74 -12.66 15.01
C TRP A 115 7.75 -13.15 13.98
N ASN A 116 7.50 -14.31 13.37
CA ASN A 116 8.36 -14.89 12.35
C ASN A 116 7.51 -15.45 11.22
N PHE A 117 8.09 -15.71 10.07
CA PHE A 117 7.49 -16.40 8.94
C PHE A 117 8.57 -17.17 8.18
N ASP A 118 8.12 -18.00 7.23
CA ASP A 118 8.98 -18.78 6.36
C ASP A 118 9.52 -17.91 5.21
N GLY A 119 10.78 -17.49 5.31
CA GLY A 119 11.45 -16.58 4.40
C GLY A 119 11.76 -17.18 3.02
N SER A 120 11.94 -18.50 2.91
CA SER A 120 12.19 -19.17 1.62
C SER A 120 10.98 -19.03 0.68
N SER A 121 9.76 -19.05 1.25
CA SER A 121 8.49 -18.83 0.54
C SER A 121 8.25 -17.38 0.07
N THR A 122 9.23 -16.49 0.27
CA THR A 122 9.11 -15.04 0.02
C THR A 122 10.36 -14.42 -0.58
N TYR A 123 11.34 -15.22 -1.03
CA TYR A 123 12.62 -14.76 -1.56
C TYR A 123 13.51 -14.02 -0.55
N GLN A 124 13.38 -14.31 0.75
CA GLN A 124 14.10 -13.61 1.83
C GLN A 124 15.10 -14.49 2.60
N ALA A 125 15.07 -15.80 2.40
CA ALA A 125 15.97 -16.75 3.05
C ALA A 125 16.23 -17.98 2.16
N GLU A 126 17.32 -18.69 2.42
CA GLU A 126 17.64 -19.98 1.81
C GLU A 126 17.06 -21.13 2.64
N ASP A 127 16.87 -22.31 2.01
CA ASP A 127 16.17 -23.46 2.62
C ASP A 127 16.86 -24.04 3.86
N SER A 128 18.16 -23.79 4.07
CA SER A 128 18.90 -24.30 5.24
C SER A 128 18.57 -23.57 6.55
N ASN A 129 18.07 -22.34 6.48
CA ASN A 129 17.53 -21.58 7.60
C ASN A 129 16.57 -20.49 7.11
N SER A 130 15.29 -20.83 7.09
CA SER A 130 14.26 -19.97 6.50
C SER A 130 13.60 -18.99 7.48
N ASP A 131 13.91 -19.06 8.77
CA ASP A 131 13.28 -18.21 9.78
C ASP A 131 13.60 -16.73 9.55
N THR A 132 12.55 -15.97 9.23
CA THR A 132 12.60 -14.52 9.05
C THR A 132 11.63 -13.85 10.02
N TYR A 133 12.07 -12.77 10.66
CA TYR A 133 11.42 -12.14 11.79
C TYR A 133 10.74 -10.83 11.38
N LEU A 134 9.56 -10.57 11.96
CA LEU A 134 8.72 -9.40 11.77
C LEU A 134 8.81 -8.52 13.01
N TYR A 135 9.37 -7.32 12.85
CA TYR A 135 9.44 -6.31 13.89
C TYR A 135 8.38 -5.24 13.59
N PRO A 136 7.34 -5.09 14.43
CA PRO A 136 6.33 -4.05 14.27
C PRO A 136 6.97 -2.65 14.27
N VAL A 137 6.53 -1.79 13.34
CA VAL A 137 7.05 -0.42 13.22
C VAL A 137 5.97 0.64 13.06
N ALA A 138 4.76 0.29 12.63
CA ALA A 138 3.63 1.21 12.58
C ALA A 138 2.30 0.48 12.78
N LEU A 139 1.34 1.18 13.38
CA LEU A 139 -0.01 0.70 13.69
C LEU A 139 -1.07 1.53 12.96
N TYR A 140 -2.06 0.84 12.40
CA TYR A 140 -3.23 1.44 11.74
C TYR A 140 -4.50 0.71 12.16
N LYS A 141 -5.65 1.39 12.09
CA LYS A 141 -6.95 0.71 12.25
C LYS A 141 -7.18 -0.20 11.05
N ASP A 142 -7.77 -1.38 11.27
CA ASP A 142 -8.11 -2.31 10.19
C ASP A 142 -9.47 -1.95 9.56
N PRO A 143 -9.51 -1.39 8.33
CA PRO A 143 -10.77 -1.01 7.68
C PRO A 143 -11.59 -2.22 7.19
N PHE A 144 -11.00 -3.41 7.15
CA PHE A 144 -11.65 -4.63 6.66
C PHE A 144 -12.37 -5.38 7.77
N ARG A 145 -11.84 -5.30 8.99
CA ARG A 145 -12.42 -5.95 10.19
C ARG A 145 -13.15 -4.98 11.10
N GLY A 146 -12.83 -3.68 11.04
CA GLY A 146 -13.40 -2.67 11.93
C GLY A 146 -13.04 -2.89 13.40
N GLY A 147 -13.72 -2.16 14.29
CA GLY A 147 -13.54 -2.27 15.74
C GLY A 147 -12.10 -2.00 16.19
N GLU A 148 -11.63 -2.76 17.17
CA GLU A 148 -10.29 -2.61 17.74
C GLU A 148 -9.17 -3.34 16.98
N ASN A 149 -9.52 -4.01 15.87
CA ASN A 149 -8.56 -4.73 15.03
C ASN A 149 -7.56 -3.79 14.37
N LYS A 150 -6.33 -4.29 14.16
CA LYS A 150 -5.20 -3.47 13.69
C LYS A 150 -4.55 -4.05 12.43
N LEU A 151 -4.08 -3.17 11.56
CA LEU A 151 -3.01 -3.46 10.60
C LEU A 151 -1.68 -3.04 11.22
N VAL A 152 -0.65 -3.87 11.04
CA VAL A 152 0.67 -3.71 11.64
C VAL A 152 1.71 -3.77 10.53
N LEU A 153 2.32 -2.63 10.19
CA LEU A 153 3.46 -2.63 9.28
C LEU A 153 4.69 -3.15 10.02
N CYS A 154 5.47 -4.02 9.39
CA CYS A 154 6.65 -4.65 9.97
C CYS A 154 7.89 -4.47 9.11
N GLU A 155 9.04 -4.33 9.78
CA GLU A 155 10.35 -4.58 9.20
C GLU A 155 10.69 -6.08 9.24
N THR A 156 11.51 -6.52 8.28
CA THR A 156 11.96 -7.91 8.16
C THR A 156 13.43 -8.07 8.49
N TYR A 157 13.74 -9.10 9.29
CA TYR A 157 15.07 -9.42 9.77
C TYR A 157 15.37 -10.91 9.64
N LYS A 158 16.60 -11.26 9.29
CA LYS A 158 17.08 -12.65 9.21
C LYS A 158 17.27 -13.25 10.61
N TYR A 159 17.47 -14.56 10.68
CA TYR A 159 17.80 -15.29 11.92
C TYR A 159 18.98 -14.71 12.72
N ASN A 160 19.96 -14.10 12.04
CA ASN A 160 21.12 -13.47 12.66
C ASN A 160 20.88 -12.01 13.09
N LYS A 161 19.61 -11.56 13.14
CA LYS A 161 19.17 -10.21 13.49
C LYS A 161 19.69 -9.10 12.56
N LYS A 162 20.18 -9.45 11.37
CA LYS A 162 20.46 -8.45 10.31
C LYS A 162 19.19 -8.16 9.52
N PRO A 163 19.00 -6.92 9.03
CA PRO A 163 17.88 -6.60 8.15
C PRO A 163 17.95 -7.47 6.88
N THR A 164 16.80 -7.86 6.34
CA THR A 164 16.75 -8.50 5.01
C THR A 164 17.17 -7.50 3.93
N GLU A 165 17.54 -8.01 2.76
CA GLU A 165 17.95 -7.20 1.61
C GLU A 165 16.86 -6.21 1.18
N SER A 166 15.60 -6.61 1.29
CA SER A 166 14.43 -5.77 0.99
C SER A 166 14.02 -4.81 2.12
N ASN A 167 14.61 -4.90 3.32
CA ASN A 167 14.33 -3.97 4.41
C ASN A 167 15.06 -2.63 4.18
N LYS A 168 14.48 -1.79 3.33
CA LYS A 168 15.00 -0.45 3.03
C LYS A 168 14.65 0.58 4.10
N ARG A 169 13.61 0.32 4.88
CA ARG A 169 13.17 1.19 5.98
C ARG A 169 14.28 1.38 7.01
N HIS A 170 15.02 0.32 7.34
CA HIS A 170 16.12 0.37 8.29
C HIS A 170 17.17 1.45 7.97
N THR A 171 17.55 1.58 6.70
CA THR A 171 18.50 2.63 6.26
C THR A 171 17.83 4.00 6.19
N CYS A 172 16.56 4.06 5.75
CA CYS A 172 15.78 5.30 5.72
C CYS A 172 15.67 5.96 7.09
N VAL A 173 15.36 5.19 8.14
CA VAL A 173 15.31 5.70 9.53
C VAL A 173 16.62 6.39 9.93
N LYS A 174 17.78 5.81 9.58
CA LYS A 174 19.09 6.40 9.91
C LYS A 174 19.32 7.73 9.20
N VAL A 175 18.89 7.85 7.95
CA VAL A 175 18.99 9.11 7.18
C VAL A 175 18.05 10.16 7.75
N MET A 176 16.80 9.80 8.04
CA MET A 176 15.81 10.72 8.60
C MET A 176 16.21 11.20 10.01
N GLU A 177 16.84 10.35 10.82
CA GLU A 177 17.38 10.75 12.13
C GLU A 177 18.50 11.80 12.00
N LYS A 178 19.40 11.65 11.00
CA LYS A 178 20.43 12.67 10.71
C LYS A 178 19.81 14.00 10.26
N ALA A 179 18.64 13.97 9.64
CA ALA A 179 17.94 15.13 9.11
C ALA A 179 16.84 15.69 10.04
N LYS A 180 16.71 15.16 11.27
CA LYS A 180 15.56 15.47 12.15
C LYS A 180 15.36 16.95 12.46
N ASP A 181 16.46 17.71 12.60
CA ASP A 181 16.40 19.14 12.92
C ASP A 181 15.76 19.97 11.78
N GLN A 182 15.73 19.41 10.57
CA GLN A 182 15.15 20.05 9.38
C GLN A 182 13.64 19.79 9.26
N LYS A 183 13.11 18.80 10.00
CA LYS A 183 11.70 18.36 9.95
C LYS A 183 11.22 18.17 8.51
N PRO A 184 11.80 17.20 7.78
CA PRO A 184 11.52 17.02 6.36
C PRO A 184 10.11 16.47 6.16
N TRP A 185 9.31 17.16 5.34
CA TRP A 185 7.94 16.76 5.00
C TRP A 185 7.87 16.28 3.56
N PHE A 186 7.06 15.26 3.33
CA PHE A 186 6.91 14.64 2.02
C PHE A 186 5.44 14.47 1.67
N GLY A 187 5.13 14.71 0.38
CA GLY A 187 3.90 14.27 -0.26
C GLY A 187 4.26 13.38 -1.46
N ILE A 188 3.56 12.25 -1.58
CA ILE A 188 3.77 11.31 -2.70
C ILE A 188 2.45 11.13 -3.45
N GLU A 189 2.52 11.33 -4.76
CA GLU A 189 1.46 11.08 -5.72
C GLU A 189 1.64 9.65 -6.24
N GLN A 190 0.71 8.75 -5.92
CA GLN A 190 0.74 7.34 -6.31
C GLN A 190 -0.24 7.11 -7.47
N GLU A 191 0.29 7.05 -8.68
CA GLU A 191 -0.45 6.62 -9.86
C GLU A 191 -0.54 5.09 -9.92
N TYR A 192 -1.63 4.59 -10.45
CA TYR A 192 -1.80 3.18 -10.72
C TYR A 192 -2.84 2.86 -11.79
N THR A 193 -2.72 1.68 -12.42
CA THR A 193 -3.68 1.20 -13.42
C THR A 193 -4.41 -0.04 -12.93
N LEU A 194 -5.75 -0.02 -13.01
CA LEU A 194 -6.60 -1.18 -12.72
C LEU A 194 -6.58 -2.15 -13.91
N LEU A 195 -6.18 -3.39 -13.66
CA LEU A 195 -6.19 -4.46 -14.66
C LEU A 195 -7.24 -5.52 -14.34
N ASP A 196 -7.90 -6.01 -15.38
CA ASP A 196 -8.78 -7.18 -15.38
C ASP A 196 -7.95 -8.47 -15.21
N CYS A 197 -8.58 -9.63 -15.06
CA CYS A 197 -7.89 -10.89 -14.74
C CYS A 197 -7.04 -11.44 -15.89
N ASP A 198 -7.33 -11.02 -17.11
CA ASP A 198 -6.49 -11.25 -18.29
C ASP A 198 -5.36 -10.23 -18.43
N LYS A 199 -5.15 -9.39 -17.39
CA LYS A 199 -4.18 -8.29 -17.32
C LYS A 199 -4.42 -7.17 -18.32
N HIS A 200 -5.57 -7.16 -18.97
CA HIS A 200 -5.96 -6.04 -19.81
C HIS A 200 -6.49 -4.89 -18.93
N PRO A 201 -6.27 -3.62 -19.27
CA PRO A 201 -6.80 -2.52 -18.47
C PRO A 201 -8.32 -2.59 -18.34
N PHE A 202 -8.80 -2.32 -17.14
CA PHE A 202 -10.21 -2.54 -16.81
C PHE A 202 -11.14 -1.65 -17.64
N GLY A 203 -12.19 -2.24 -18.22
CA GLY A 203 -13.14 -1.52 -19.07
C GLY A 203 -12.65 -1.23 -20.49
N TRP A 204 -11.42 -1.62 -20.85
CA TRP A 204 -10.95 -1.50 -22.22
C TRP A 204 -11.58 -2.55 -23.15
N PRO A 205 -11.70 -2.26 -24.46
CA PRO A 205 -12.16 -3.26 -25.42
C PRO A 205 -11.20 -4.44 -25.48
N LYS A 206 -11.69 -5.68 -25.28
CA LYS A 206 -10.85 -6.91 -25.17
C LYS A 206 -9.83 -7.14 -26.30
N ASN A 207 -10.11 -6.64 -27.51
CA ASN A 207 -9.22 -6.73 -28.67
C ASN A 207 -8.96 -5.35 -29.29
N GLY A 208 -8.91 -4.29 -28.48
CA GLY A 208 -8.75 -2.93 -28.99
C GLY A 208 -8.27 -1.93 -27.94
N PHE A 209 -8.30 -0.66 -28.35
CA PHE A 209 -7.96 0.47 -27.51
C PHE A 209 -9.22 1.33 -27.28
N PRO A 210 -9.33 2.03 -26.15
CA PRO A 210 -10.36 3.03 -25.97
C PRO A 210 -10.16 4.19 -26.97
N GLY A 211 -11.11 5.13 -27.01
CA GLY A 211 -10.94 6.36 -27.78
C GLY A 211 -9.66 7.12 -27.39
N PRO A 212 -9.20 8.08 -28.20
CA PRO A 212 -7.98 8.84 -27.92
C PRO A 212 -8.04 9.55 -26.56
N GLN A 213 -6.86 9.83 -25.99
CA GLN A 213 -6.73 10.59 -24.74
C GLN A 213 -7.39 11.97 -24.82
N GLY A 214 -7.84 12.49 -23.69
CA GLY A 214 -8.52 13.79 -23.59
C GLY A 214 -9.68 13.80 -22.60
N PRO A 215 -10.70 12.94 -22.75
CA PRO A 215 -11.91 13.01 -21.91
C PRO A 215 -11.77 12.32 -20.54
N TYR A 216 -10.64 11.66 -20.26
CA TYR A 216 -10.48 10.74 -19.12
C TYR A 216 -9.95 11.43 -17.85
N TYR A 217 -8.94 12.31 -17.99
CA TYR A 217 -8.34 13.03 -16.87
C TYR A 217 -9.40 13.84 -16.13
N CYS A 218 -9.55 13.59 -14.82
CA CYS A 218 -10.62 14.17 -13.99
C CYS A 218 -12.04 14.03 -14.58
N GLY A 219 -12.27 13.03 -15.43
CA GLY A 219 -13.53 12.80 -16.12
C GLY A 219 -14.69 12.46 -15.17
N VAL A 220 -15.91 12.65 -15.66
CA VAL A 220 -17.16 12.20 -15.01
C VAL A 220 -18.06 11.58 -16.08
N GLY A 221 -18.60 10.40 -15.79
CA GLY A 221 -19.40 9.60 -16.72
C GLY A 221 -18.88 8.18 -16.88
N SER A 222 -19.78 7.23 -17.09
CA SER A 222 -19.45 5.80 -17.23
C SER A 222 -18.66 5.48 -18.50
N ASP A 223 -18.68 6.37 -19.49
CA ASP A 223 -17.95 6.30 -20.76
C ASP A 223 -16.51 6.85 -20.65
N LYS A 224 -16.17 7.48 -19.53
CA LYS A 224 -14.88 8.17 -19.31
C LYS A 224 -14.09 7.61 -18.14
N VAL A 225 -14.78 7.10 -17.12
CA VAL A 225 -14.14 6.70 -15.87
C VAL A 225 -14.53 5.28 -15.49
N TYR A 226 -13.51 4.42 -15.37
CA TYR A 226 -13.66 3.00 -15.06
C TYR A 226 -13.11 2.69 -13.67
N GLY A 227 -13.87 1.97 -12.85
CA GLY A 227 -13.42 1.49 -11.55
C GLY A 227 -13.48 2.50 -10.39
N ARG A 228 -14.30 3.56 -10.51
CA ARG A 228 -14.45 4.58 -9.45
C ARG A 228 -14.81 3.98 -8.08
N ASP A 229 -15.62 2.93 -8.04
CA ASP A 229 -16.03 2.28 -6.79
C ASP A 229 -14.84 1.77 -5.96
N ILE A 230 -13.77 1.31 -6.62
CA ILE A 230 -12.53 0.87 -5.95
C ILE A 230 -11.82 2.08 -5.32
N VAL A 231 -11.76 3.20 -6.05
CA VAL A 231 -11.10 4.44 -5.62
C VAL A 231 -11.81 5.02 -4.40
N GLU A 232 -13.15 5.13 -4.46
CA GLU A 232 -13.97 5.64 -3.36
C GLU A 232 -13.86 4.74 -2.11
N ALA A 233 -13.89 3.42 -2.29
CA ALA A 233 -13.70 2.47 -1.20
C ALA A 233 -12.30 2.55 -0.59
N HIS A 234 -11.24 2.65 -1.42
CA HIS A 234 -9.85 2.81 -0.98
C HIS A 234 -9.64 4.11 -0.20
N TYR A 235 -10.20 5.23 -0.71
CA TYR A 235 -10.11 6.53 -0.04
C TYR A 235 -10.70 6.43 1.37
N ARG A 236 -11.95 5.94 1.49
CA ARG A 236 -12.64 5.77 2.77
C ARG A 236 -11.89 4.81 3.71
N ALA A 237 -11.32 3.74 3.18
CA ALA A 237 -10.53 2.79 3.96
C ALA A 237 -9.24 3.42 4.50
N CYS A 238 -8.54 4.23 3.71
CA CYS A 238 -7.34 4.96 4.15
C CYS A 238 -7.67 5.98 5.24
N LEU A 239 -8.74 6.76 5.07
CA LEU A 239 -9.23 7.70 6.09
C LEU A 239 -9.56 6.98 7.41
N TYR A 240 -10.27 5.83 7.34
CA TYR A 240 -10.58 5.03 8.52
C TYR A 240 -9.30 4.49 9.19
N ALA A 241 -8.34 4.02 8.40
CA ALA A 241 -7.07 3.47 8.90
C ALA A 241 -6.19 4.52 9.59
N GLY A 242 -6.43 5.81 9.34
CA GLY A 242 -5.62 6.92 9.83
C GLY A 242 -4.43 7.25 8.94
N ILE A 243 -4.47 6.84 7.67
CA ILE A 243 -3.47 7.21 6.67
C ILE A 243 -3.77 8.65 6.20
N PRO A 244 -2.77 9.55 6.12
CA PRO A 244 -2.95 10.93 5.67
C PRO A 244 -3.09 10.97 4.14
N ILE A 245 -4.12 10.32 3.60
CA ILE A 245 -4.52 10.47 2.21
C ILE A 245 -5.08 11.88 1.99
N SER A 246 -4.57 12.60 1.00
CA SER A 246 -4.87 14.03 0.77
C SER A 246 -5.69 14.29 -0.49
N GLY A 247 -5.79 13.32 -1.39
CA GLY A 247 -6.60 13.45 -2.59
C GLY A 247 -6.55 12.23 -3.49
N THR A 248 -7.34 12.30 -4.57
CA THR A 248 -7.38 11.31 -5.66
C THR A 248 -7.83 11.98 -6.95
N ASN A 249 -7.38 11.49 -8.10
CA ASN A 249 -7.91 11.88 -9.41
C ASN A 249 -7.91 10.69 -10.39
N ALA A 250 -8.79 10.76 -11.39
CA ALA A 250 -8.68 9.91 -12.57
C ALA A 250 -7.52 10.44 -13.43
N GLU A 251 -6.65 9.54 -13.87
CA GLU A 251 -5.48 9.89 -14.67
C GLU A 251 -5.78 9.93 -16.18
N VAL A 252 -4.77 10.31 -16.96
CA VAL A 252 -4.90 10.49 -18.41
C VAL A 252 -5.28 9.20 -19.15
N MET A 253 -4.75 8.05 -18.73
CA MET A 253 -5.09 6.75 -19.32
C MET A 253 -6.40 6.20 -18.72
N PRO A 254 -7.36 5.70 -19.51
CA PRO A 254 -8.55 5.05 -18.96
C PRO A 254 -8.18 3.87 -18.07
N ALA A 255 -8.85 3.74 -16.93
CA ALA A 255 -8.52 2.79 -15.85
C ALA A 255 -7.26 3.12 -15.04
N GLN A 256 -6.56 4.22 -15.35
CA GLN A 256 -5.49 4.77 -14.52
C GLN A 256 -6.07 5.79 -13.53
N TRP A 257 -5.52 5.78 -12.33
CA TRP A 257 -5.94 6.58 -11.19
C TRP A 257 -4.73 7.02 -10.39
N GLU A 258 -4.93 8.03 -9.57
CA GLU A 258 -3.93 8.50 -8.63
C GLU A 258 -4.54 8.68 -7.24
N PHE A 259 -3.75 8.40 -6.20
CA PHE A 259 -4.01 8.89 -4.85
C PHE A 259 -2.79 9.59 -4.27
N GLN A 260 -3.00 10.62 -3.46
CA GLN A 260 -1.92 11.37 -2.81
C GLN A 260 -1.85 11.06 -1.33
N VAL A 261 -0.64 10.85 -0.79
CA VAL A 261 -0.38 10.66 0.65
C VAL A 261 0.54 11.76 1.14
N GLY A 262 0.18 12.37 2.26
CA GLY A 262 0.95 13.40 2.95
C GLY A 262 0.19 14.72 3.11
N PRO A 263 0.82 15.72 3.75
CA PRO A 263 2.21 15.74 4.17
C PRO A 263 2.50 14.82 5.36
N SER A 264 3.54 13.99 5.26
CA SER A 264 4.06 13.16 6.38
C SER A 264 5.54 13.47 6.63
N GLU A 265 5.96 13.47 7.90
CA GLU A 265 7.34 13.77 8.29
C GLU A 265 8.25 12.54 8.29
N GLY A 266 9.45 12.68 7.72
CA GLY A 266 10.51 11.67 7.83
C GLY A 266 10.10 10.30 7.30
N VAL A 267 10.39 9.23 8.06
CA VAL A 267 10.10 7.84 7.66
C VAL A 267 8.61 7.54 7.53
N ARG A 268 7.75 8.34 8.17
CA ARG A 268 6.31 8.10 8.24
C ARG A 268 5.65 8.08 6.87
N ILE A 269 6.15 8.87 5.90
CA ILE A 269 5.64 8.86 4.53
C ILE A 269 5.76 7.48 3.87
N GLY A 270 6.86 6.76 4.10
CA GLY A 270 7.06 5.42 3.59
C GLY A 270 6.12 4.41 4.25
N ASP A 271 5.94 4.55 5.57
CA ASP A 271 5.04 3.70 6.34
C ASP A 271 3.57 3.87 5.88
N ASP A 272 3.13 5.11 5.69
CA ASP A 272 1.78 5.44 5.24
C ASP A 272 1.54 4.98 3.79
N LEU A 273 2.49 5.21 2.88
CA LEU A 273 2.37 4.82 1.47
C LEU A 273 2.30 3.30 1.30
N TRP A 274 3.15 2.54 1.98
CA TRP A 274 3.10 1.07 1.91
C TRP A 274 1.77 0.53 2.44
N MET A 275 1.24 1.11 3.52
CA MET A 275 -0.06 0.69 4.02
C MET A 275 -1.20 1.12 3.09
N ALA A 276 -1.11 2.28 2.44
CA ALA A 276 -2.08 2.71 1.44
C ALA A 276 -2.11 1.75 0.24
N ARG A 277 -0.94 1.29 -0.22
CA ARG A 277 -0.81 0.26 -1.27
C ARG A 277 -1.41 -1.07 -0.82
N PHE A 278 -1.14 -1.50 0.41
CA PHE A 278 -1.74 -2.72 0.97
C PHE A 278 -3.27 -2.64 0.95
N ILE A 279 -3.83 -1.53 1.43
CA ILE A 279 -5.27 -1.32 1.46
C ILE A 279 -5.84 -1.31 0.05
N LEU A 280 -5.19 -0.64 -0.91
CA LEU A 280 -5.63 -0.62 -2.31
C LEU A 280 -5.73 -2.03 -2.90
N GLN A 281 -4.68 -2.84 -2.77
CA GLN A 281 -4.66 -4.22 -3.26
C GLN A 281 -5.76 -5.08 -2.60
N ARG A 282 -6.00 -4.89 -1.29
CA ARG A 282 -7.04 -5.59 -0.54
C ARG A 282 -8.46 -5.16 -0.92
N VAL A 283 -8.67 -3.87 -1.17
CA VAL A 283 -9.93 -3.32 -1.67
C VAL A 283 -10.21 -3.85 -3.07
N ALA A 284 -9.25 -3.74 -4.00
CA ALA A 284 -9.40 -4.24 -5.37
C ALA A 284 -9.78 -5.73 -5.39
N LYS A 285 -9.16 -6.55 -4.52
CA LYS A 285 -9.54 -7.96 -4.34
C LYS A 285 -11.01 -8.16 -3.93
N GLY A 286 -11.57 -7.25 -3.16
CA GLY A 286 -12.99 -7.28 -2.76
C GLY A 286 -13.95 -7.10 -3.94
N PHE A 287 -13.51 -6.40 -4.98
CA PHE A 287 -14.27 -6.12 -6.20
C PHE A 287 -14.03 -7.15 -7.31
N GLU A 288 -13.15 -8.13 -7.13
CA GLU A 288 -13.06 -9.28 -8.04
C GLU A 288 -14.45 -9.94 -8.14
N SER A 289 -15.10 -9.88 -9.31
CA SER A 289 -16.45 -10.40 -9.60
C SER A 289 -16.49 -11.38 -10.77
#